data_AF-A0A924HSZ0-F1
#
_entry.id   AF-A0A924HSZ0-F1
#
_cell.length_a   1.000
_cell.length_b   1.000
_cell.length_c   1.000
_cell.angle_alpha   90.00
_cell.angle_beta   90.00
_cell.angle_gamma   90.00
#
_symmetry.space_group_name_H-M   'P 1'
#
loop_
_entity.id
_entity.type
_entity.pdbx_description
1 polymer ?
#
loop_
_entity_poly.entity_id
_entity_poly.type
_entity_poly.pdbx_seq_one_letter_code
_entity_poly.pdbx_strand_id
1 'polypeptide(L)'
;MILFLFFSKISFSQQTPNCENIFIITTDGFRWQELFSGADSSILFNTRFVKDMATFQYLYWAPTAEERRKKLLPFTWNFIAHRGQIWGNRNFDNCVSVANFYRMSYAGYNEFLTGYPDIRIAFNQPKNNQHSNILTYLNTLPAYKNSVVLFASWNLFSYIANGTEKKILSNCGYTSVPDDSLTVTEQLTNFIQENTMYNKLPTRADLITFNLASEYAVKKHPRIMYIGFGQTDEFAHHGEYDKYLNQANLFDKFLAELWSMTQSDNFYKNNTTIFITTDHGRGEKKIIG
;
A
#
# COMPACT_ATOMS: atom_id res chain seq x y z
N MET A 1 -57.49 -30.00 -1.06
CA MET A 1 -57.19 -28.57 -0.84
C MET A 1 -55.79 -28.47 -0.27
N ILE A 2 -54.78 -28.25 -1.13
CA ILE A 2 -53.37 -28.15 -0.71
C ILE A 2 -53.01 -26.66 -0.69
N LEU A 3 -52.73 -26.14 0.50
CA LEU A 3 -52.37 -24.76 0.74
C LEU A 3 -50.87 -24.59 0.49
N PHE A 4 -50.48 -23.91 -0.59
CA PHE A 4 -49.10 -23.51 -0.83
C PHE A 4 -48.79 -22.24 -0.04
N LEU A 5 -47.97 -22.37 1.00
CA LEU A 5 -47.35 -21.26 1.72
C LEU A 5 -46.20 -20.68 0.88
N PHE A 6 -46.40 -19.49 0.33
CA PHE A 6 -45.32 -18.71 -0.29
C PHE A 6 -44.46 -18.08 0.80
N PHE A 7 -43.24 -18.60 0.98
CA PHE A 7 -42.19 -17.91 1.74
C PHE A 7 -41.58 -16.81 0.86
N SER A 8 -42.00 -15.57 1.07
CA SER A 8 -41.35 -14.39 0.50
C SER A 8 -39.94 -14.27 1.07
N LYS A 9 -38.91 -14.53 0.26
CA LYS A 9 -37.54 -14.17 0.63
C LYS A 9 -37.46 -12.65 0.72
N ILE A 10 -37.32 -12.12 1.92
CA ILE A 10 -36.98 -10.71 2.14
C ILE A 10 -35.54 -10.55 1.69
N SER A 11 -35.35 -10.12 0.44
CA SER A 11 -34.04 -9.70 -0.05
C SER A 11 -33.71 -8.36 0.59
N PHE A 12 -32.83 -8.37 1.60
CA PHE A 12 -32.15 -7.16 2.05
C PHE A 12 -31.24 -6.70 0.91
N SER A 13 -31.69 -5.71 0.13
CA SER A 13 -30.77 -4.89 -0.65
C SER A 13 -29.89 -4.17 0.36
N GLN A 14 -28.59 -4.50 0.43
CA GLN A 14 -27.64 -3.59 1.05
C GLN A 14 -27.79 -2.24 0.35
N GLN A 15 -28.05 -1.17 1.11
CA GLN A 15 -27.78 0.17 0.59
C GLN A 15 -26.31 0.15 0.21
N THR A 16 -26.00 0.21 -1.08
CA THR A 16 -24.63 0.41 -1.54
C THR A 16 -24.19 1.74 -0.95
N PRO A 17 -23.24 1.77 0.00
CA PRO A 17 -22.74 3.03 0.50
C PRO A 17 -22.24 3.83 -0.69
N ASN A 18 -22.63 5.10 -0.79
CA ASN A 18 -22.16 5.98 -1.84
C ASN A 18 -20.66 6.25 -1.57
N CYS A 19 -19.80 5.39 -2.11
CA CYS A 19 -18.37 5.51 -1.97
C CYS A 19 -17.84 6.42 -3.08
N GLU A 20 -17.73 7.71 -2.79
CA GLU A 20 -17.26 8.68 -3.77
C GLU A 20 -15.74 8.90 -3.73
N ASN A 21 -15.07 8.41 -2.67
CA ASN A 21 -13.64 8.61 -2.44
C ASN A 21 -12.91 7.27 -2.31
N ILE A 22 -11.74 7.14 -2.94
CA ILE A 22 -10.94 5.90 -2.92
C ILE A 22 -9.48 6.23 -2.61
N PHE A 23 -8.96 5.59 -1.56
CA PHE A 23 -7.55 5.61 -1.19
C PHE A 23 -6.96 4.26 -1.55
N ILE A 24 -6.03 4.23 -2.51
CA ILE A 24 -5.30 3.04 -2.93
C ILE A 24 -3.92 3.10 -2.27
N ILE A 25 -3.65 2.18 -1.37
CA ILE A 25 -2.43 2.17 -0.57
C ILE A 25 -1.65 0.90 -0.88
N THR A 26 -0.36 1.06 -1.22
CA THR A 26 0.52 -0.08 -1.46
C THR A 26 1.75 -0.05 -0.58
N THR A 27 2.27 -1.23 -0.27
CA THR A 27 3.59 -1.42 0.32
C THR A 27 4.38 -2.41 -0.54
N ASP A 28 5.59 -2.05 -0.93
CA ASP A 28 6.39 -2.82 -1.90
C ASP A 28 6.93 -4.13 -1.28
N GLY A 29 6.86 -5.22 -2.02
CA GLY A 29 7.49 -6.50 -1.66
C GLY A 29 6.96 -7.14 -0.37
N PHE A 30 5.74 -6.80 0.06
CA PHE A 30 5.24 -7.22 1.36
C PHE A 30 4.83 -8.69 1.37
N ARG A 31 5.27 -9.41 2.40
CA ARG A 31 5.14 -10.86 2.49
C ARG A 31 3.79 -11.23 3.09
N TRP A 32 3.10 -12.17 2.44
CA TRP A 32 1.87 -12.74 2.98
C TRP A 32 2.13 -13.47 4.31
N GLN A 33 3.34 -14.00 4.51
CA GLN A 33 3.72 -14.66 5.76
C GLN A 33 3.62 -13.71 6.95
N GLU A 34 4.21 -12.51 6.86
CA GLU A 34 4.10 -11.50 7.92
C GLU A 34 2.68 -10.99 8.09
N LEU A 35 1.92 -10.83 7.00
CA LEU A 35 0.50 -10.48 7.09
C LEU A 35 -0.25 -11.50 7.94
N PHE A 36 -0.17 -12.79 7.61
CA PHE A 36 -1.03 -13.83 8.20
C PHE A 36 -0.49 -14.51 9.45
N SER A 37 0.83 -14.50 9.65
CA SER A 37 1.51 -15.25 10.72
C SER A 37 2.41 -14.40 11.63
N GLY A 38 2.57 -13.10 11.32
CA GLY A 38 3.50 -12.21 12.00
C GLY A 38 4.96 -12.59 11.73
N ALA A 39 5.85 -12.23 12.65
CA ALA A 39 7.28 -12.50 12.48
C ALA A 39 7.57 -14.01 12.27
N ASP A 40 8.38 -14.29 11.25
CA ASP A 40 8.82 -15.60 10.79
C ASP A 40 10.02 -16.06 11.62
N SER A 41 9.86 -17.14 12.39
CA SER A 41 10.93 -17.68 13.23
C SER A 41 12.18 -18.07 12.45
N SER A 42 12.04 -18.52 11.21
CA SER A 42 13.19 -18.96 10.41
C SER A 42 14.14 -17.81 10.05
N ILE A 43 13.66 -16.57 10.15
CA ILE A 43 14.40 -15.34 9.84
C ILE A 43 14.68 -14.54 11.13
N LEU A 44 13.71 -14.45 12.04
CA LEU A 44 13.81 -13.67 13.27
C LEU A 44 14.96 -14.13 14.18
N PHE A 45 15.19 -15.44 14.26
CA PHE A 45 16.23 -16.04 15.11
C PHE A 45 17.56 -16.24 14.38
N ASN A 46 17.77 -15.54 13.26
CA ASN A 46 18.97 -15.64 12.46
C ASN A 46 19.77 -14.33 12.50
N THR A 47 20.97 -14.38 13.08
CA THR A 47 21.88 -13.23 13.23
C THR A 47 22.33 -12.61 11.92
N ARG A 48 22.20 -13.33 10.79
CA ARG A 48 22.43 -12.77 9.46
C ARG A 48 21.45 -11.66 9.11
N PHE A 49 20.20 -11.78 9.57
CA PHE A 49 19.10 -10.90 9.16
C PHE A 49 18.61 -9.98 10.28
N VAL A 50 18.91 -10.31 11.54
CA VAL A 50 18.48 -9.56 12.72
C VAL A 50 19.70 -9.29 13.60
N LYS A 51 20.06 -8.01 13.74
CA LYS A 51 21.24 -7.62 14.54
C LYS A 51 20.96 -7.67 16.04
N ASP A 52 19.78 -7.18 16.45
CA ASP A 52 19.33 -7.17 17.84
C ASP A 52 18.17 -8.15 18.06
N MET A 53 18.48 -9.44 18.14
CA MET A 53 17.45 -10.47 18.26
C MET A 53 16.60 -10.32 19.53
N ALA A 54 17.19 -9.87 20.65
CA ALA A 54 16.48 -9.78 21.93
C ALA A 54 15.34 -8.76 21.85
N THR A 55 15.63 -7.57 21.31
CA THR A 55 14.61 -6.52 21.13
C THR A 55 13.50 -6.97 20.18
N PHE A 56 13.84 -7.56 19.03
CA PHE A 56 12.83 -7.93 18.04
C PHE A 56 12.00 -9.16 18.44
N GLN A 57 12.56 -10.07 19.25
CA GLN A 57 11.77 -11.11 19.90
C GLN A 57 10.77 -10.51 20.89
N TYR A 58 11.21 -9.58 21.74
CA TYR A 58 10.33 -8.92 22.70
C TYR A 58 9.16 -8.21 21.99
N LEU A 59 9.48 -7.45 20.94
CA LEU A 59 8.50 -6.67 20.18
C LEU A 59 7.53 -7.56 19.39
N TYR A 60 8.03 -8.56 18.64
CA TYR A 60 7.24 -9.21 17.59
C TYR A 60 7.06 -10.72 17.74
N TRP A 61 7.76 -11.38 18.67
CA TRP A 61 7.60 -12.82 18.89
C TRP A 61 6.49 -13.14 19.89
N ALA A 62 5.76 -14.22 19.60
CA ALA A 62 4.78 -14.86 20.46
C ALA A 62 4.63 -16.33 20.03
N PRO A 63 4.17 -17.24 20.91
CA PRO A 63 4.05 -18.66 20.57
C PRO A 63 3.13 -18.92 19.36
N THR A 64 2.02 -18.20 19.26
CA THR A 64 1.02 -18.40 18.20
C THR A 64 1.15 -17.40 17.06
N ALA A 65 0.75 -17.80 15.84
CA ALA A 65 0.73 -16.95 14.66
C ALA A 65 -0.24 -15.77 14.84
N GLU A 66 -1.36 -16.02 15.52
CA GLU A 66 -2.42 -15.05 15.82
C GLU A 66 -1.93 -13.93 16.74
N GLU A 67 -1.13 -14.26 17.74
CA GLU A 67 -0.52 -13.26 18.63
C GLU A 67 0.59 -12.49 17.91
N ARG A 68 1.46 -13.18 17.16
CA ARG A 68 2.55 -12.54 16.41
C ARG A 68 2.04 -11.53 15.39
N ARG A 69 1.02 -11.89 14.60
CA ARG A 69 0.47 -10.98 13.59
C ARG A 69 -0.20 -9.76 14.22
N LYS A 70 -0.82 -9.91 15.40
CA LYS A 70 -1.36 -8.78 16.18
C LYS A 70 -0.28 -7.89 16.77
N LYS A 71 0.86 -8.47 17.20
CA LYS A 71 2.03 -7.68 17.62
C LYS A 71 2.63 -6.89 16.46
N LEU A 72 2.75 -7.50 15.28
CA LEU A 72 3.34 -6.88 14.10
C LEU A 72 2.43 -5.85 13.43
N LEU A 73 1.16 -6.18 13.22
CA LEU A 73 0.18 -5.37 12.48
C LEU A 73 -1.11 -5.18 13.33
N PRO A 74 -1.02 -4.45 14.46
CA PRO A 74 -2.12 -4.31 15.41
C PRO A 74 -3.39 -3.68 14.81
N PHE A 75 -3.30 -2.65 13.98
CA PHE A 75 -4.45 -2.04 13.33
C PHE A 75 -5.10 -3.01 12.35
N THR A 76 -4.31 -3.68 11.52
CA THR A 76 -4.82 -4.68 10.58
C THR A 76 -5.59 -5.78 11.30
N TRP A 77 -5.03 -6.39 12.35
CA TRP A 77 -5.63 -7.57 12.97
C TRP A 77 -6.65 -7.28 14.07
N ASN A 78 -6.60 -6.10 14.70
CA ASN A 78 -7.59 -5.74 15.72
C ASN A 78 -8.72 -4.88 15.14
N PHE A 79 -8.49 -4.15 14.05
CA PHE A 79 -9.49 -3.27 13.44
C PHE A 79 -9.94 -3.75 12.05
N ILE A 80 -9.03 -3.79 11.06
CA ILE A 80 -9.40 -4.10 9.66
C ILE A 80 -10.03 -5.48 9.56
N ALA A 81 -9.46 -6.50 10.22
CA ALA A 81 -9.99 -7.86 10.20
C ALA A 81 -11.45 -7.99 10.70
N HIS A 82 -11.95 -7.03 11.48
CA HIS A 82 -13.32 -7.03 12.02
C HIS A 82 -14.26 -6.05 11.28
N ARG A 83 -13.72 -5.16 10.44
CA ARG A 83 -14.47 -4.06 9.79
C ARG A 83 -14.26 -3.98 8.28
N GLY A 84 -13.42 -4.84 7.73
CA GLY A 84 -13.10 -4.94 6.33
C GLY A 84 -12.97 -6.41 5.92
N GLN A 85 -12.23 -6.63 4.84
CA GLN A 85 -11.98 -7.96 4.29
C GLN A 85 -10.48 -8.11 4.01
N ILE A 86 -9.94 -9.30 4.28
CA ILE A 86 -8.53 -9.63 4.08
C ILE A 86 -8.46 -10.92 3.26
N TRP A 87 -7.74 -10.88 2.14
CA TRP A 87 -7.59 -12.01 1.22
C TRP A 87 -6.10 -12.37 1.03
N GLY A 88 -5.84 -13.57 0.51
CA GLY A 88 -4.48 -14.03 0.23
C GLY A 88 -3.86 -14.96 1.29
N ASN A 89 -4.66 -15.49 2.22
CA ASN A 89 -4.15 -16.45 3.20
C ASN A 89 -3.91 -17.83 2.55
N ARG A 90 -2.67 -18.08 2.16
CA ARG A 90 -2.27 -19.31 1.47
C ARG A 90 -2.32 -20.55 2.36
N ASN A 91 -2.41 -20.41 3.69
CA ASN A 91 -2.64 -21.55 4.58
C ASN A 91 -4.06 -22.13 4.45
N PHE A 92 -4.98 -21.40 3.80
CA PHE A 92 -6.35 -21.81 3.50
C PHE A 92 -6.62 -21.82 1.99
N ASP A 93 -5.58 -22.04 1.17
CA ASP A 93 -5.66 -22.05 -0.31
C ASP A 93 -6.23 -20.76 -0.94
N ASN A 94 -6.30 -19.66 -0.18
CA ASN A 94 -6.72 -18.36 -0.68
C ASN A 94 -5.54 -17.69 -1.38
N CYS A 95 -5.53 -17.77 -2.71
CA CYS A 95 -4.45 -17.24 -3.54
C CYS A 95 -4.84 -15.90 -4.18
N VAL A 96 -4.23 -14.83 -3.68
CA VAL A 96 -4.11 -13.55 -4.42
C VAL A 96 -2.70 -13.53 -4.98
N SER A 97 -2.58 -13.72 -6.30
CA SER A 97 -1.28 -13.86 -6.98
C SER A 97 -1.22 -12.98 -8.20
N VAL A 98 -0.05 -12.39 -8.42
CA VAL A 98 0.27 -11.73 -9.69
C VAL A 98 0.37 -12.75 -10.82
N ALA A 99 -0.09 -12.34 -11.99
CA ALA A 99 -0.02 -13.09 -13.23
C ALA A 99 1.32 -12.86 -13.96
N ASN A 100 2.01 -11.74 -13.72
CA ASN A 100 3.28 -11.46 -14.37
C ASN A 100 4.36 -12.49 -13.97
N PHE A 101 5.15 -12.90 -14.96
CA PHE A 101 6.17 -13.93 -14.78
C PHE A 101 7.34 -13.46 -13.90
N TYR A 102 7.64 -12.15 -13.92
CA TYR A 102 8.83 -11.57 -13.30
C TYR A 102 8.74 -11.45 -11.79
N ARG A 103 7.53 -11.22 -11.24
CA ARG A 103 7.28 -11.02 -9.79
C ARG A 103 8.18 -9.95 -9.18
N MET A 104 8.24 -8.83 -9.87
CA MET A 104 9.10 -7.70 -9.56
C MET A 104 8.31 -6.40 -9.55
N SER A 105 8.84 -5.36 -8.93
CA SER A 105 8.02 -4.20 -8.58
C SER A 105 7.40 -3.45 -9.76
N TYR A 106 8.16 -3.09 -10.81
CA TYR A 106 7.56 -2.44 -11.97
C TYR A 106 6.46 -3.34 -12.57
N ALA A 107 6.77 -4.60 -12.89
CA ALA A 107 5.80 -5.51 -13.51
C ALA A 107 4.54 -5.70 -12.64
N GLY A 108 4.70 -5.83 -11.31
CA GLY A 108 3.61 -5.96 -10.35
C GLY A 108 2.73 -4.71 -10.29
N TYR A 109 3.31 -3.52 -10.13
CA TYR A 109 2.53 -2.27 -10.13
C TYR A 109 1.89 -1.98 -11.49
N ASN A 110 2.57 -2.31 -12.60
CA ASN A 110 1.98 -2.16 -13.92
C ASN A 110 0.75 -3.05 -14.07
N GLU A 111 0.87 -4.34 -13.78
CA GLU A 111 -0.25 -5.29 -13.82
C GLU A 111 -1.41 -4.83 -12.95
N PHE A 112 -1.12 -4.37 -11.73
CA PHE A 112 -2.12 -3.84 -10.82
C PHE A 112 -2.87 -2.64 -11.40
N LEU A 113 -2.15 -1.69 -12.00
CA LEU A 113 -2.73 -0.44 -12.49
C LEU A 113 -3.41 -0.57 -13.87
N THR A 114 -2.94 -1.49 -14.73
CA THR A 114 -3.48 -1.71 -16.08
C THR A 114 -4.50 -2.86 -16.14
N GLY A 115 -4.46 -3.78 -15.19
CA GLY A 115 -5.33 -4.97 -15.13
C GLY A 115 -4.80 -6.17 -15.90
N TYR A 116 -3.57 -6.14 -16.44
CA TYR A 116 -2.98 -7.27 -17.16
C TYR A 116 -1.44 -7.24 -17.14
N PRO A 117 -0.77 -8.41 -17.18
CA PRO A 117 0.69 -8.47 -17.18
C PRO A 117 1.27 -8.01 -18.53
N ASP A 118 2.34 -7.23 -18.49
CA ASP A 118 3.11 -6.82 -19.68
C ASP A 118 4.51 -7.45 -19.67
N ILE A 119 4.71 -8.42 -20.58
CA ILE A 119 5.99 -9.14 -20.74
C ILE A 119 7.15 -8.24 -21.18
N ARG A 120 6.90 -7.02 -21.65
CA ARG A 120 7.97 -6.09 -22.07
C ARG A 120 8.62 -5.40 -20.87
N ILE A 121 8.02 -5.50 -19.68
CA ILE A 121 8.50 -4.91 -18.42
C ILE A 121 9.31 -5.96 -17.65
N ALA A 122 10.46 -6.33 -18.21
CA ALA A 122 11.36 -7.32 -17.60
C ALA A 122 12.32 -6.72 -16.56
N PHE A 123 12.35 -5.39 -16.40
CA PHE A 123 13.32 -4.68 -15.56
C PHE A 123 12.69 -3.46 -14.85
N ASN A 124 13.23 -3.13 -13.67
CA ASN A 124 12.90 -1.92 -12.91
C ASN A 124 13.74 -0.78 -13.49
N GLN A 125 13.21 -0.11 -14.51
CA GLN A 125 13.91 0.95 -15.23
C GLN A 125 12.99 2.15 -15.50
N PRO A 126 13.53 3.38 -15.63
CA PRO A 126 12.76 4.59 -15.90
C PRO A 126 12.26 4.64 -17.36
N LYS A 127 11.43 3.67 -17.74
CA LYS A 127 10.76 3.60 -19.04
C LYS A 127 9.27 3.84 -18.83
N ASN A 128 8.67 4.76 -19.58
CA ASN A 128 7.25 5.04 -19.44
C ASN A 128 6.40 3.82 -19.80
N ASN A 129 5.41 3.55 -18.97
CA ASN A 129 4.32 2.65 -19.29
C ASN A 129 3.61 3.16 -20.56
N GLN A 130 3.34 2.25 -21.50
CA GLN A 130 2.68 2.55 -22.78
C GLN A 130 1.16 2.33 -22.71
N HIS A 131 0.67 1.82 -21.60
CA HIS A 131 -0.74 1.52 -21.39
C HIS A 131 -1.40 2.60 -20.54
N SER A 132 -2.63 2.97 -20.92
CA SER A 132 -3.52 3.66 -19.99
C SER A 132 -3.77 2.78 -18.78
N ASN A 133 -3.93 3.42 -17.62
CA ASN A 133 -4.17 2.75 -16.36
C ASN A 133 -5.36 3.35 -15.62
N ILE A 134 -5.79 2.67 -14.56
CA ILE A 134 -6.99 3.05 -13.79
C ILE A 134 -6.94 4.50 -13.29
N LEU A 135 -5.79 5.02 -12.84
CA LEU A 135 -5.68 6.39 -12.33
C LEU A 135 -5.85 7.42 -13.45
N THR A 136 -5.16 7.22 -14.58
CA THR A 136 -5.30 8.09 -15.75
C THR A 136 -6.71 8.05 -16.33
N TYR A 137 -7.34 6.87 -16.36
CA TYR A 137 -8.72 6.69 -16.79
C TYR A 137 -9.71 7.41 -15.89
N LEU A 138 -9.61 7.23 -14.56
CA LEU A 138 -10.46 7.93 -13.60
C LEU A 138 -10.34 9.45 -13.77
N ASN A 139 -9.14 9.96 -13.99
CA ASN A 139 -8.92 11.40 -14.21
C ASN A 139 -9.57 11.94 -15.51
N THR A 140 -10.00 11.07 -16.44
CA THR A 140 -10.79 11.48 -17.61
C THR A 140 -12.28 11.62 -17.32
N LEU A 141 -12.79 10.97 -16.26
CA LEU A 141 -14.20 10.97 -15.93
C LEU A 141 -14.61 12.30 -15.29
N PRO A 142 -15.76 12.90 -15.68
CA PRO A 142 -16.20 14.18 -15.12
C PRO A 142 -16.27 14.21 -13.59
N ALA A 143 -16.61 13.09 -12.95
CA ALA A 143 -16.73 12.97 -11.50
C ALA A 143 -15.39 13.05 -10.74
N TYR A 144 -14.26 12.73 -11.40
CA TYR A 144 -12.94 12.63 -10.76
C TYR A 144 -11.87 13.50 -11.43
N LYS A 145 -12.24 14.24 -12.48
CA LYS A 145 -11.32 15.09 -13.24
C LYS A 145 -10.63 16.09 -12.32
N ASN A 146 -9.30 16.13 -12.35
CA ASN A 146 -8.44 16.95 -11.49
C ASN A 146 -8.56 16.63 -9.99
N SER A 147 -9.12 15.47 -9.64
CA SER A 147 -9.24 14.98 -8.26
C SER A 147 -8.54 13.63 -8.07
N VAL A 148 -7.62 13.27 -8.98
CA VAL A 148 -6.77 12.08 -8.92
C VAL A 148 -5.33 12.49 -8.65
N VAL A 149 -4.75 11.97 -7.57
CA VAL A 149 -3.37 12.27 -7.17
C VAL A 149 -2.59 11.01 -6.78
N LEU A 150 -1.28 11.04 -6.99
CA LEU A 150 -0.37 9.97 -6.61
C LEU A 150 0.81 10.51 -5.77
N PHE A 151 1.02 9.88 -4.61
CA PHE A 151 2.22 10.04 -3.80
C PHE A 151 2.93 8.69 -3.69
N ALA A 152 4.24 8.65 -3.91
CA ALA A 152 4.98 7.40 -3.77
C ALA A 152 6.40 7.61 -3.25
N SER A 153 6.89 6.64 -2.49
CA SER A 153 8.26 6.62 -2.00
C SER A 153 9.25 6.33 -3.12
N TRP A 154 8.91 5.44 -4.05
CA TRP A 154 9.79 5.04 -5.14
C TRP A 154 9.62 5.96 -6.36
N ASN A 155 10.73 6.45 -6.91
CA ASN A 155 10.73 7.41 -8.02
C ASN A 155 10.13 6.84 -9.33
N LEU A 156 10.20 5.52 -9.56
CA LEU A 156 9.71 4.92 -10.80
C LEU A 156 8.19 4.95 -10.95
N PHE A 157 7.42 5.21 -9.88
CA PHE A 157 5.98 5.42 -9.99
C PHE A 157 5.58 6.50 -10.99
N SER A 158 6.43 7.53 -11.17
CA SER A 158 6.22 8.56 -12.18
C SER A 158 6.16 7.98 -13.62
N TYR A 159 6.92 6.91 -13.89
CA TYR A 159 6.94 6.20 -15.17
C TYR A 159 5.86 5.13 -15.27
N ILE A 160 5.57 4.43 -14.16
CA ILE A 160 4.61 3.32 -14.11
C ILE A 160 3.17 3.85 -14.23
N ALA A 161 2.82 4.82 -13.39
CA ALA A 161 1.44 5.27 -13.19
C ALA A 161 1.07 6.52 -13.99
N ASN A 162 2.03 7.41 -14.26
CA ASN A 162 1.75 8.63 -15.03
C ASN A 162 2.12 8.50 -16.52
N GLY A 163 3.02 7.57 -16.84
CA GLY A 163 3.37 7.18 -18.21
C GLY A 163 3.81 8.36 -19.08
N THR A 164 3.56 8.24 -20.39
CA THR A 164 3.86 9.31 -21.37
C THR A 164 2.92 10.51 -21.25
N GLU A 165 1.72 10.31 -20.69
CA GLU A 165 0.66 11.30 -20.73
C GLU A 165 0.78 12.37 -19.64
N LYS A 166 1.43 12.06 -18.52
CA LYS A 166 1.65 12.97 -17.37
C LYS A 166 0.37 13.70 -16.92
N LYS A 167 -0.78 13.00 -16.98
CA LYS A 167 -2.11 13.59 -16.78
C LYS A 167 -2.53 13.73 -15.32
N ILE A 168 -1.90 13.01 -14.39
CA ILE A 168 -2.21 13.08 -12.96
C ILE A 168 -1.11 13.80 -12.20
N LEU A 169 -1.47 14.49 -11.12
CA LEU A 169 -0.48 15.06 -10.22
C LEU A 169 0.24 13.90 -9.51
N SER A 170 1.56 13.86 -9.61
CA SER A 170 2.39 12.80 -9.03
C SER A 170 3.58 13.38 -8.28
N ASN A 171 3.76 12.98 -7.01
CA ASN A 171 4.93 13.31 -6.20
C ASN A 171 5.62 12.00 -5.78
N CYS A 172 6.74 11.69 -6.43
CA CYS A 172 7.46 10.43 -6.28
C CYS A 172 8.93 10.65 -5.91
N GLY A 173 9.49 9.78 -5.07
CA GLY A 173 10.89 9.89 -4.66
C GLY A 173 11.20 11.21 -3.96
N TYR A 174 12.48 11.61 -3.96
CA TYR A 174 12.93 12.89 -3.40
C TYR A 174 12.63 14.08 -4.34
N THR A 175 11.35 14.30 -4.64
CA THR A 175 10.86 15.43 -5.43
C THR A 175 10.09 16.38 -4.51
N SER A 176 10.49 17.66 -4.49
CA SER A 176 9.79 18.70 -3.75
C SER A 176 8.37 18.92 -4.28
N VAL A 177 7.44 19.29 -3.41
CA VAL A 177 6.07 19.65 -3.81
C VAL A 177 6.12 20.99 -4.55
N PRO A 178 5.67 21.07 -5.82
CA PRO A 178 5.69 22.30 -6.60
C PRO A 178 4.36 23.05 -6.44
N ASP A 179 4.15 23.70 -5.29
CA ASP A 179 3.00 24.57 -5.01
C ASP A 179 3.50 25.93 -4.52
N ASP A 180 2.92 27.02 -5.02
CA ASP A 180 3.30 28.40 -4.61
C ASP A 180 2.81 28.73 -3.18
N SER A 181 1.87 27.92 -2.66
CA SER A 181 1.19 28.10 -1.38
C SER A 181 1.44 26.92 -0.44
N LEU A 182 2.72 26.59 -0.20
CA LEU A 182 3.10 25.47 0.68
C LEU A 182 2.66 25.70 2.13
N THR A 183 2.09 24.67 2.75
CA THR A 183 1.88 24.65 4.21
C THR A 183 3.21 24.51 4.94
N VAL A 184 3.24 24.78 6.25
CA VAL A 184 4.46 24.61 7.06
C VAL A 184 4.98 23.16 6.99
N THR A 185 4.07 22.17 6.98
CA THR A 185 4.41 20.76 6.79
C THR A 185 5.11 20.52 5.45
N GLU A 186 4.57 21.07 4.35
CA GLU A 186 5.15 20.92 3.01
C GLU A 186 6.51 21.61 2.90
N GLN A 187 6.65 22.82 3.47
CA GLN A 187 7.92 23.57 3.48
C GLN A 187 9.02 22.82 4.22
N LEU A 188 8.73 22.35 5.44
CA LEU A 188 9.69 21.58 6.24
C LEU A 188 10.03 20.25 5.56
N THR A 189 9.04 19.60 4.94
CA THR A 189 9.27 18.33 4.24
C THR A 189 10.13 18.52 2.98
N ASN A 190 9.90 19.59 2.20
CA ASN A 190 10.77 19.96 1.08
C ASN A 190 12.20 20.22 1.57
N PHE A 191 12.37 21.00 2.65
CA PHE A 191 13.68 21.26 3.24
C PHE A 191 14.40 19.97 3.64
N ILE A 192 13.72 19.05 4.32
CA ILE A 192 14.30 17.76 4.73
C ILE A 192 14.71 16.92 3.51
N GLN A 193 13.85 16.83 2.49
CA GLN A 193 14.14 16.07 1.26
C GLN A 193 15.35 16.64 0.51
N GLU A 194 15.49 17.96 0.45
CA GLU A 194 16.59 18.62 -0.26
C GLU A 194 17.92 18.48 0.49
N ASN A 195 17.89 18.47 1.82
CA ASN A 195 19.09 18.53 2.66
C ASN A 195 19.52 17.19 3.28
N THR A 196 18.76 16.11 3.07
CA THR A 196 19.16 14.78 3.55
C THR A 196 20.23 14.14 2.66
N MET A 197 21.19 13.45 3.28
CA MET A 197 22.22 12.68 2.58
C MET A 197 21.66 11.55 1.70
N TYR A 198 20.40 11.17 1.91
CA TYR A 198 19.73 10.09 1.19
C TYR A 198 18.98 10.55 -0.07
N ASN A 199 19.01 11.84 -0.41
CA ASN A 199 18.18 12.42 -1.49
C ASN A 199 18.50 11.94 -2.91
N LYS A 200 19.54 11.11 -3.08
CA LYS A 200 19.91 10.45 -4.33
C LYS A 200 19.42 9.00 -4.43
N LEU A 201 18.89 8.44 -3.35
CA LEU A 201 18.33 7.10 -3.38
C LEU A 201 17.03 7.08 -4.21
N PRO A 202 16.73 5.97 -4.91
CA PRO A 202 15.52 5.87 -5.73
C PRO A 202 14.23 5.87 -4.90
N THR A 203 14.31 5.43 -3.65
CA THR A 203 13.19 5.33 -2.71
C THR A 203 13.42 6.28 -1.55
N ARG A 204 12.51 7.22 -1.33
CA ARG A 204 12.52 8.08 -0.14
C ARG A 204 11.93 7.35 1.08
N ALA A 205 12.17 7.89 2.26
CA ALA A 205 11.54 7.40 3.48
C ALA A 205 10.00 7.46 3.35
N ASP A 206 9.32 6.38 3.72
CA ASP A 206 7.86 6.25 3.67
C ASP A 206 7.16 7.28 4.54
N LEU A 207 7.78 7.70 5.64
CA LEU A 207 7.26 8.77 6.49
C LEU A 207 7.13 10.11 5.74
N ILE A 208 8.04 10.40 4.81
CA ILE A 208 7.97 11.60 3.97
C ILE A 208 6.77 11.47 3.01
N THR A 209 6.60 10.30 2.38
CA THR A 209 5.42 10.02 1.53
C THR A 209 4.13 10.16 2.32
N PHE A 210 4.05 9.56 3.52
CA PHE A 210 2.89 9.62 4.39
C PHE A 210 2.53 11.06 4.78
N ASN A 211 3.52 11.87 5.18
CA ASN A 211 3.28 13.26 5.56
C ASN A 211 2.76 14.09 4.40
N LEU A 212 3.42 14.03 3.23
CA LEU A 212 2.98 14.79 2.05
C LEU A 212 1.61 14.35 1.56
N ALA A 213 1.35 13.04 1.56
CA ALA A 213 0.06 12.48 1.19
C ALA A 213 -1.05 12.98 2.13
N SER A 214 -0.87 12.84 3.45
CA SER A 214 -1.89 13.21 4.43
C SER A 214 -2.16 14.72 4.43
N GLU A 215 -1.12 15.53 4.33
CA GLU A 215 -1.24 16.99 4.22
C GLU A 215 -2.02 17.39 2.96
N TYR A 216 -1.70 16.79 1.81
CA TYR A 216 -2.43 17.04 0.56
C TYR A 216 -3.89 16.60 0.65
N ALA A 217 -4.15 15.45 1.30
CA ALA A 217 -5.50 14.92 1.46
C ALA A 217 -6.42 15.91 2.17
N VAL A 218 -5.95 16.54 3.26
CA VAL A 218 -6.67 17.56 4.03
C VAL A 218 -6.70 18.92 3.32
N LYS A 219 -5.62 19.30 2.62
CA LYS A 219 -5.53 20.60 1.94
C LYS A 219 -6.40 20.69 0.69
N LYS A 220 -6.48 19.60 -0.09
CA LYS A 220 -7.03 19.63 -1.46
C LYS A 220 -8.22 18.71 -1.68
N HIS A 221 -8.53 17.82 -0.74
CA HIS A 221 -9.63 16.86 -0.82
C HIS A 221 -9.72 16.09 -2.16
N PRO A 222 -8.63 15.42 -2.63
CA PRO A 222 -8.72 14.55 -3.79
C PRO A 222 -9.75 13.44 -3.58
N ARG A 223 -10.45 13.04 -4.65
CA ARG A 223 -11.41 11.93 -4.61
C ARG A 223 -10.73 10.57 -4.81
N ILE A 224 -9.65 10.53 -5.59
CA ILE A 224 -8.84 9.33 -5.81
C ILE A 224 -7.40 9.62 -5.40
N MET A 225 -6.89 8.86 -4.45
CA MET A 225 -5.55 9.05 -3.93
C MET A 225 -4.78 7.74 -3.93
N TYR A 226 -3.66 7.71 -4.65
CA TYR A 226 -2.72 6.60 -4.60
C TYR A 226 -1.55 6.94 -3.66
N ILE A 227 -1.23 6.04 -2.73
CA ILE A 227 -0.11 6.17 -1.79
C ILE A 227 0.75 4.91 -1.86
N GLY A 228 1.95 5.01 -2.43
CA GLY A 228 2.88 3.90 -2.57
C GLY A 228 4.05 3.98 -1.60
N PHE A 229 4.16 3.03 -0.67
CA PHE A 229 5.28 2.88 0.25
C PHE A 229 6.27 1.83 -0.26
N GLY A 230 7.57 2.03 -0.01
CA GLY A 230 8.64 1.23 -0.60
C GLY A 230 9.63 0.62 0.37
N GLN A 231 9.71 1.09 1.63
CA GLN A 231 10.84 0.72 2.48
C GLN A 231 10.80 -0.73 2.97
N THR A 232 9.63 -1.39 2.99
CA THR A 232 9.58 -2.84 3.26
C THR A 232 10.42 -3.61 2.27
N ASP A 233 10.35 -3.27 0.98
CA ASP A 233 11.15 -3.92 -0.06
C ASP A 233 12.64 -3.58 0.04
N GLU A 234 12.95 -2.31 0.32
CA GLU A 234 14.33 -1.85 0.53
C GLU A 234 15.03 -2.63 1.63
N PHE A 235 14.38 -2.84 2.79
CA PHE A 235 14.99 -3.62 3.87
C PHE A 235 15.05 -5.11 3.56
N ALA A 236 14.07 -5.66 2.82
CA ALA A 236 14.13 -7.03 2.36
C ALA A 236 15.33 -7.27 1.42
N HIS A 237 15.61 -6.33 0.51
CA HIS A 237 16.76 -6.38 -0.39
C HIS A 237 18.10 -6.43 0.33
N HIS A 238 18.22 -5.70 1.44
CA HIS A 238 19.44 -5.68 2.25
C HIS A 238 19.52 -6.84 3.26
N GLY A 239 18.50 -7.69 3.33
CA GLY A 239 18.42 -8.76 4.34
C GLY A 239 18.31 -8.20 5.76
N GLU A 240 17.74 -7.01 5.95
CA GLU A 240 17.59 -6.37 7.26
C GLU A 240 16.18 -6.65 7.79
N TYR A 241 15.96 -7.87 8.28
CA TYR A 241 14.63 -8.33 8.69
C TYR A 241 14.12 -7.62 9.95
N ASP A 242 15.02 -7.17 10.83
CA ASP A 242 14.69 -6.26 11.93
C ASP A 242 14.02 -4.97 11.39
N LYS A 243 14.68 -4.28 10.47
CA LYS A 243 14.13 -3.07 9.86
C LYS A 243 12.87 -3.35 9.03
N TYR A 244 12.79 -4.50 8.37
CA TYR A 244 11.58 -4.96 7.69
C TYR A 244 10.37 -5.03 8.63
N LEU A 245 10.52 -5.66 9.81
CA LEU A 245 9.44 -5.79 10.80
C LEU A 245 9.03 -4.42 11.38
N ASN A 246 10.00 -3.56 11.69
CA ASN A 246 9.70 -2.19 12.12
C ASN A 246 8.95 -1.42 11.03
N GLN A 247 9.37 -1.55 9.77
CA GLN A 247 8.72 -0.88 8.66
C GLN A 247 7.31 -1.41 8.40
N ALA A 248 7.09 -2.73 8.54
CA ALA A 248 5.77 -3.34 8.47
C ALA A 248 4.84 -2.79 9.55
N ASN A 249 5.33 -2.69 10.79
CA ASN A 249 4.58 -2.11 11.90
C ASN A 249 4.29 -0.61 11.70
N LEU A 250 5.26 0.14 11.16
CA LEU A 250 5.07 1.55 10.82
C LEU A 250 4.05 1.74 9.70
N PHE A 251 4.08 0.88 8.68
CA PHE A 251 3.07 0.87 7.62
C PHE A 251 1.67 0.61 8.19
N ASP A 252 1.51 -0.36 9.10
CA ASP A 252 0.25 -0.61 9.80
C ASP A 252 -0.23 0.61 10.61
N LYS A 253 0.70 1.33 11.24
CA LYS A 253 0.40 2.61 11.90
C LYS A 253 -0.07 3.66 10.89
N PHE A 254 0.56 3.80 9.72
CA PHE A 254 0.10 4.73 8.69
C PHE A 254 -1.32 4.41 8.22
N LEU A 255 -1.67 3.13 8.09
CA LEU A 255 -3.05 2.73 7.77
C LEU A 255 -4.04 3.19 8.86
N ALA A 256 -3.68 3.08 10.13
CA ALA A 256 -4.50 3.55 11.24
C ALA A 256 -4.71 5.08 11.20
N GLU A 257 -3.63 5.82 10.97
CA GLU A 257 -3.66 7.29 10.90
C GLU A 257 -4.46 7.77 9.68
N LEU A 258 -4.26 7.16 8.50
CA LEU A 258 -5.05 7.49 7.30
C LEU A 258 -6.53 7.17 7.48
N TRP A 259 -6.86 6.03 8.09
CA TRP A 259 -8.25 5.71 8.43
C TRP A 259 -8.84 6.76 9.38
N SER A 260 -8.14 7.07 10.47
CA SER A 260 -8.57 8.09 11.45
C SER A 260 -8.80 9.45 10.78
N MET A 261 -7.86 9.87 9.93
CA MET A 261 -7.95 11.10 9.14
C MET A 261 -9.24 11.12 8.30
N THR A 262 -9.52 10.07 7.53
CA THR A 262 -10.75 9.99 6.71
C THR A 262 -12.03 10.07 7.55
N GLN A 263 -12.04 9.52 8.76
CA GLN A 263 -13.22 9.58 9.64
C GLN A 263 -13.37 10.90 10.40
N SER A 264 -12.27 11.65 10.53
CA SER A 264 -12.23 12.96 11.19
C SER A 264 -12.64 14.12 10.25
N ASP A 265 -12.51 13.91 8.94
CA ASP A 265 -12.80 14.91 7.93
C ASP A 265 -14.21 14.74 7.36
N ASN A 266 -15.03 15.79 7.40
CA ASN A 266 -16.42 15.75 6.92
C ASN A 266 -16.53 15.40 5.42
N PHE A 267 -15.51 15.69 4.61
CA PHE A 267 -15.50 15.35 3.18
C PHE A 267 -15.37 13.84 2.95
N TYR A 268 -14.57 13.15 3.76
CA TYR A 268 -14.24 11.72 3.60
C TYR A 268 -15.05 10.77 4.49
N LYS A 269 -15.60 11.29 5.59
CA LYS A 269 -16.23 10.47 6.62
C LYS A 269 -17.38 9.65 6.06
N ASN A 270 -17.33 8.35 6.35
CA ASN A 270 -18.33 7.36 5.92
C ASN A 270 -18.59 7.27 4.39
N ASN A 271 -17.74 7.86 3.53
CA ASN A 271 -17.86 7.76 2.06
C ASN A 271 -16.55 7.37 1.35
N THR A 272 -15.53 6.96 2.13
CA THR A 272 -14.20 6.61 1.64
C THR A 272 -13.95 5.11 1.73
N THR A 273 -13.52 4.50 0.63
CA THR A 273 -12.97 3.14 0.61
C THR A 273 -11.45 3.20 0.61
N ILE A 274 -10.82 2.44 1.51
CA ILE A 274 -9.38 2.22 1.51
C ILE A 274 -9.09 0.82 0.96
N PHE A 275 -8.39 0.75 -0.16
CA PHE A 275 -7.90 -0.48 -0.77
C PHE A 275 -6.41 -0.63 -0.51
N ILE A 276 -6.01 -1.74 0.11
CA ILE A 276 -4.63 -1.98 0.54
C ILE A 276 -4.10 -3.22 -0.17
N THR A 277 -2.94 -3.12 -0.82
CA THR A 277 -2.32 -4.26 -1.48
C THR A 277 -0.79 -4.17 -1.49
N THR A 278 -0.16 -5.19 -2.04
CA THR A 278 1.24 -5.20 -2.43
C THR A 278 1.35 -5.58 -3.91
N ASP A 279 2.47 -5.25 -4.53
CA ASP A 279 2.81 -5.53 -5.91
C ASP A 279 3.38 -6.94 -6.11
N HIS A 280 4.10 -7.46 -5.12
CA HIS A 280 4.59 -8.82 -5.05
C HIS A 280 4.95 -9.20 -3.61
N GLY A 281 5.10 -10.48 -3.32
CA GLY A 281 5.62 -10.94 -2.03
C GLY A 281 7.07 -11.37 -2.11
N ARG A 282 7.92 -10.88 -1.20
CA ARG A 282 9.31 -11.34 -1.05
C ARG A 282 9.42 -12.76 -0.47
N GLY A 283 10.61 -13.33 -0.60
CA GLY A 283 10.98 -14.61 0.00
C GLY A 283 11.00 -15.77 -0.99
N GLU A 284 11.55 -16.89 -0.55
CA GLU A 284 11.70 -18.07 -1.38
C GLU A 284 10.39 -18.84 -1.52
N LYS A 285 10.17 -19.41 -2.71
CA LYS A 285 9.11 -20.39 -2.92
C LYS A 285 9.49 -21.61 -2.06
N LYS A 286 8.68 -21.98 -1.06
CA LYS A 286 8.76 -23.35 -0.53
C LYS A 286 8.48 -24.27 -1.71
N ILE A 287 9.53 -24.92 -2.22
CA ILE A 287 9.37 -26.07 -3.11
C ILE A 287 8.79 -27.14 -2.19
N ILE A 288 7.48 -27.31 -2.24
CA ILE A 288 6.84 -28.48 -1.65
C ILE A 288 7.32 -29.64 -2.54
N GLY A 289 8.25 -30.43 -2.00
CA GLY A 289 8.71 -31.68 -2.60
C GLY A 289 7.64 -32.75 -2.54
#